data_AF-A0A834EQQ6-F1
#
_entry.id   AF-A0A834EQQ6-F1
#
_cell.length_a   1.000
_cell.length_b   1.000
_cell.length_c   1.000
_cell.angle_alpha   90.00
_cell.angle_beta   90.00
_cell.angle_gamma   90.00
#
_symmetry.space_group_name_H-M   'P 1'
#
loop_
_entity.id
_entity.type
_entity.pdbx_description
1 polymer ?
#
loop_
_entity_poly.entity_id
_entity_poly.type
_entity_poly.pdbx_seq_one_letter_code
_entity_poly.pdbx_strand_id
1 'polypeptide(L)'
;MLTRQLEEPGTGTPSKERLRALAAFQQRALCHALTFPSLQRLVYSTCSVCQEENEDVVRDALQQSSGTFRLTPVLPSWPHRGLNTFPGAEHCLRASPKTTLTGGFFIAVLERVEVSSSVSQAEVLAPELRSSSVTKRKKRRRKAAAAPSVLP
;
A
#
# COMPACT_ATOMS: atom_id res chain seq x y z
N MET A 1 -13.34 -16.48 32.60
CA MET A 1 -13.01 -15.40 31.66
C MET A 1 -11.92 -14.56 32.30
N LEU A 2 -10.74 -14.47 31.67
CA LEU A 2 -9.63 -13.65 32.17
C LEU A 2 -9.97 -12.19 31.93
N THR A 3 -10.41 -11.51 32.98
CA THR A 3 -10.58 -10.06 33.02
C THR A 3 -9.21 -9.44 32.76
N ARG A 4 -9.02 -8.83 31.58
CA ARG A 4 -7.86 -7.97 31.34
C ARG A 4 -7.97 -6.81 32.33
N GLN A 5 -7.16 -6.85 33.39
CA GLN A 5 -6.95 -5.71 34.26
C GLN A 5 -6.54 -4.53 33.40
N LEU A 6 -7.29 -3.45 33.49
CA LEU A 6 -6.84 -2.13 33.06
C LEU A 6 -5.55 -1.87 33.84
N GLU A 7 -4.43 -1.70 33.12
CA GLU A 7 -3.14 -1.47 33.74
C GLU A 7 -3.19 -0.19 34.58
N GLU A 8 -3.06 -0.36 35.90
CA GLU A 8 -2.81 0.71 36.86
C GLU A 8 -1.49 1.42 36.51
N PRO A 9 -1.39 2.75 36.67
CA PRO A 9 -0.19 3.52 36.35
C PRO A 9 0.91 3.24 37.38
N GLY A 10 1.63 2.13 37.23
CA GLY A 10 2.65 1.72 38.20
C GLY A 10 3.53 0.51 37.88
N THR A 11 3.42 -0.14 36.71
CA THR A 11 4.31 -1.26 36.35
C THR A 11 5.44 -0.78 35.45
N GLY A 12 6.67 -0.94 35.94
CA GLY A 12 7.91 -0.31 35.49
C GLY A 12 8.12 -0.21 33.97
N THR A 13 8.74 0.89 33.56
CA THR A 13 9.29 1.05 32.21
C THR A 13 10.02 -0.23 31.79
N PRO A 14 9.65 -0.87 30.67
CA PRO A 14 10.32 -2.08 30.22
C PRO A 14 11.82 -1.80 30.10
N SER A 15 12.65 -2.77 30.47
CA SER A 15 14.09 -2.61 30.31
C SER A 15 14.41 -2.31 28.85
N LYS A 16 15.39 -1.45 28.60
CA LYS A 16 15.79 -1.07 27.24
C LYS A 16 16.13 -2.29 26.39
N GLU A 17 16.70 -3.32 26.99
CA GLU A 17 17.00 -4.59 26.34
C GLU A 17 15.74 -5.33 25.90
N ARG A 18 14.73 -5.43 26.79
CA ARG A 18 13.45 -6.07 26.45
C ARG A 18 12.75 -5.33 25.33
N LEU A 19 12.73 -4.00 25.40
CA LEU A 19 12.12 -3.13 24.40
C LEU A 19 12.77 -3.31 23.04
N ARG A 20 14.11 -3.29 22.97
CA ARG A 20 14.87 -3.54 21.74
C ARG A 20 14.63 -4.94 21.18
N ALA A 21 14.65 -5.96 22.03
CA ALA A 21 14.40 -7.33 21.60
C ALA A 21 12.98 -7.51 21.01
N LEU A 22 12.00 -6.83 21.61
CA LEU A 22 10.62 -6.85 21.15
C LEU A 22 10.45 -6.07 19.84
N ALA A 23 11.01 -4.86 19.73
CA ALA A 23 11.04 -4.08 18.49
C ALA A 23 11.70 -4.85 17.34
N ALA A 24 12.84 -5.51 17.60
CA ALA A 24 13.52 -6.33 16.61
C ALA A 24 12.65 -7.53 16.14
N PHE A 25 11.89 -8.14 17.03
CA PHE A 25 10.92 -9.19 16.66
C PHE A 25 9.79 -8.62 15.80
N GLN A 26 9.21 -7.49 16.19
CA GLN A 26 8.14 -6.83 15.45
C GLN A 26 8.60 -6.42 14.05
N GLN A 27 9.81 -5.88 13.91
CA GLN A 27 10.43 -5.57 12.63
C GLN A 27 10.56 -6.81 11.75
N ARG A 28 11.12 -7.92 12.26
CA ARG A 28 11.21 -9.17 11.48
C ARG A 28 9.85 -9.67 11.03
N ALA A 29 8.84 -9.63 11.90
CA ALA A 29 7.49 -10.07 11.57
C ALA A 29 6.85 -9.18 10.50
N LEU A 30 6.97 -7.86 10.62
CA LEU A 30 6.45 -6.90 9.65
C LEU A 30 7.13 -7.06 8.29
N CYS A 31 8.47 -7.11 8.27
CA CYS A 31 9.24 -7.34 7.04
C CYS A 31 8.83 -8.64 6.36
N HIS A 32 8.68 -9.73 7.12
CA HIS A 32 8.20 -11.00 6.58
C HIS A 32 6.80 -10.88 5.98
N ALA A 33 5.86 -10.23 6.68
CA ALA A 33 4.52 -10.05 6.16
C ALA A 33 4.50 -9.27 4.83
N LEU A 34 5.37 -8.27 4.66
CA LEU A 34 5.50 -7.51 3.41
C LEU A 34 6.03 -8.35 2.23
N THR A 35 6.57 -9.54 2.47
CA THR A 35 6.99 -10.46 1.39
C THR A 35 5.85 -11.26 0.77
N PHE A 36 4.64 -11.23 1.33
CA PHE A 36 3.53 -12.00 0.78
C PHE A 36 3.15 -11.52 -0.62
N PRO A 37 3.13 -12.42 -1.64
CA PRO A 37 3.10 -12.02 -3.05
C PRO A 37 1.79 -11.33 -3.47
N SER A 38 0.68 -11.65 -2.80
CA SER A 38 -0.65 -11.08 -3.05
C SER A 38 -1.06 -10.02 -2.04
N LEU A 39 -0.14 -9.58 -1.17
CA LEU A 39 -0.44 -8.52 -0.20
C LEU A 39 -0.72 -7.21 -0.93
N GLN A 40 -1.85 -6.59 -0.60
CA GLN A 40 -2.25 -5.28 -1.12
C GLN A 40 -2.26 -4.21 -0.04
N ARG A 41 -2.74 -4.56 1.15
CA ARG A 41 -2.82 -3.67 2.30
C ARG A 41 -2.51 -4.43 3.57
N LEU A 42 -1.69 -3.83 4.44
CA LEU A 42 -1.33 -4.34 5.75
C LEU A 42 -1.56 -3.26 6.80
N VAL A 43 -2.11 -3.66 7.94
CA VAL A 43 -2.21 -2.81 9.12
C VAL A 43 -1.24 -3.33 10.17
N TYR A 44 -0.33 -2.47 10.58
CA TYR A 44 0.56 -2.69 11.71
C TYR A 44 0.05 -1.90 12.90
N SER A 45 -0.06 -2.53 14.07
CA SER A 45 -0.55 -1.86 15.27
C SER A 45 0.11 -2.39 16.54
N THR A 46 0.29 -1.51 17.52
CA THR A 46 0.79 -1.87 18.85
C THR A 46 -0.07 -1.17 19.92
N CYS A 47 -0.06 -1.73 21.12
CA CYS A 47 -0.57 -1.07 22.32
C CYS A 47 0.57 -0.37 23.09
N SER A 48 1.46 0.33 22.37
CA SER A 48 2.64 1.00 22.92
C SER A 48 2.67 2.48 22.52
N VAL A 49 3.26 3.30 23.38
CA VAL A 49 3.59 4.70 23.07
C VAL A 49 5.07 4.88 22.65
N CYS A 50 5.88 3.83 22.74
CA CYS A 50 7.31 3.87 22.46
C CYS A 50 7.57 3.96 20.95
N GLN A 51 8.37 4.95 20.54
CA GLN A 51 8.76 5.12 19.13
C GLN A 51 9.50 3.90 18.55
N GLU A 52 10.32 3.26 19.39
CA GLU A 52 11.16 2.11 19.02
C GLU A 52 10.33 0.90 18.57
N GLU A 53 9.11 0.75 19.09
CA GLU A 53 8.15 -0.28 18.69
C GLU A 53 7.16 0.22 17.62
N ASN A 54 7.26 1.47 17.18
CA ASN A 54 6.23 2.11 16.37
C ASN A 54 6.85 2.65 15.09
N GLU A 55 7.17 3.94 15.06
CA GLU A 55 7.70 4.62 13.89
C GLU A 55 9.01 4.01 13.41
N ASP A 56 9.88 3.55 14.32
CA ASP A 56 11.17 2.96 13.95
C ASP A 56 10.99 1.62 13.23
N VAL A 57 10.09 0.75 13.73
CA VAL A 57 9.75 -0.52 13.08
C VAL A 57 9.16 -0.29 11.69
N VAL A 58 8.24 0.66 11.55
CA VAL A 58 7.59 0.97 10.28
C VAL A 58 8.58 1.55 9.27
N ARG A 59 9.42 2.50 9.69
CA ARG A 59 10.47 3.08 8.85
C ARG A 59 11.39 2.00 8.30
N ASP A 60 11.90 1.14 9.17
CA ASP A 60 12.90 0.14 8.79
C ASP A 60 12.29 -0.95 7.89
N ALA A 61 10.98 -1.25 8.04
CA ALA A 61 10.26 -2.14 7.14
C ALA A 61 9.98 -1.52 5.76
N LEU A 62 9.66 -0.23 5.71
CA LEU A 62 9.48 0.50 4.45
C LEU A 62 10.79 0.63 3.69
N GLN A 63 11.91 0.86 4.38
CA GLN A 63 13.24 0.90 3.76
C GLN A 63 13.60 -0.44 3.10
N GLN A 64 13.30 -1.57 3.74
CA GLN A 64 13.54 -2.90 3.17
C GLN A 64 12.61 -3.23 2.00
N SER A 65 11.43 -2.59 1.94
CA SER A 65 10.44 -2.77 0.88
C SER A 65 10.31 -1.54 -0.02
N SER A 66 11.41 -0.77 -0.15
CA SER A 66 11.45 0.51 -0.84
C SER A 66 10.82 0.42 -2.24
N GLY A 67 9.86 1.31 -2.50
CA GLY A 67 9.14 1.38 -3.78
C GLY A 67 8.01 0.35 -3.96
N THR A 68 7.89 -0.65 -3.07
CA THR A 68 6.82 -1.64 -3.15
C THR A 68 5.62 -1.26 -2.29
N PHE A 69 5.86 -0.68 -1.10
CA PHE A 69 4.81 -0.25 -0.19
C PHE A 69 4.96 1.23 0.19
N ARG A 70 3.84 1.88 0.49
CA ARG A 70 3.78 3.25 1.02
C ARG A 70 2.86 3.32 2.24
N LEU A 71 3.08 4.29 3.11
CA LEU A 71 2.09 4.63 4.13
C LEU A 71 0.90 5.35 3.52
N THR A 72 -0.29 4.93 3.91
CA THR A 72 -1.54 5.50 3.44
C THR A 72 -2.21 6.30 4.55
N PRO A 73 -2.58 7.57 4.32
CA PRO A 73 -3.34 8.34 5.28
C PRO A 73 -4.71 7.70 5.49
N VAL A 74 -5.02 7.39 6.75
CA VAL A 74 -6.31 6.84 7.15
C VAL A 74 -6.91 7.64 8.30
N LEU A 75 -8.23 7.59 8.46
CA LEU A 75 -8.96 8.31 9.50
C LEU A 75 -8.56 9.79 9.61
N PRO A 76 -8.81 10.63 8.58
CA PRO A 76 -8.38 12.02 8.57
C PRO A 76 -8.93 12.85 9.74
N SER A 77 -10.10 12.47 10.28
CA SER A 77 -10.73 13.11 11.44
C SER A 77 -10.09 12.75 12.78
N TRP A 78 -9.28 11.68 12.85
CA TRP A 78 -8.47 11.43 14.04
C TRP A 78 -7.51 12.62 14.21
N PRO A 79 -7.17 13.10 15.42
CA PRO A 79 -6.28 14.26 15.56
C PRO A 79 -4.81 13.90 15.80
N HIS A 80 -4.51 12.75 16.41
CA HIS A 80 -3.16 12.42 16.85
C HIS A 80 -2.43 11.54 15.83
N ARG A 81 -1.34 12.06 15.26
CA ARG A 81 -0.54 11.37 14.24
C ARG A 81 0.75 10.78 14.80
N GLY A 82 1.42 10.00 13.96
CA GLY A 82 2.77 9.52 14.21
C GLY A 82 3.75 10.68 14.44
N LEU A 83 4.84 10.35 15.13
CA LEU A 83 5.92 11.30 15.39
C LEU A 83 6.65 11.64 14.08
N ASN A 84 7.06 12.90 13.90
CA ASN A 84 7.76 13.36 12.70
C ASN A 84 9.23 12.89 12.69
N THR A 85 9.45 11.58 12.54
CA THR A 85 10.75 10.92 12.56
C THR A 85 11.24 10.53 11.17
N PHE A 86 10.35 10.44 10.19
CA PHE A 86 10.62 10.24 8.77
C PHE A 86 9.46 10.76 7.91
N PRO A 87 9.68 11.06 6.62
CA PRO A 87 8.61 11.53 5.73
C PRO A 87 7.45 10.52 5.60
N GLY A 88 6.22 10.97 5.82
CA GLY A 88 5.02 10.13 5.76
C GLY A 88 4.64 9.50 7.12
N ALA A 89 5.42 9.69 8.18
CA ALA A 89 5.08 9.23 9.52
C ALA A 89 3.79 9.89 10.05
N GLU A 90 3.43 11.06 9.53
CA GLU A 90 2.16 11.75 9.77
C GLU A 90 0.93 11.00 9.25
N HIS A 91 1.09 9.95 8.44
CA HIS A 91 0.01 9.06 8.05
C HIS A 91 -0.30 7.99 9.11
N CYS A 92 0.61 7.76 10.05
CA CYS A 92 0.37 6.87 11.19
C CYS A 92 -0.55 7.54 12.21
N LEU A 93 -1.25 6.73 13.00
CA LEU A 93 -2.13 7.20 14.08
C LEU A 93 -1.52 6.85 15.42
N ARG A 94 -1.65 7.77 16.38
CA ARG A 94 -1.31 7.55 17.79
C ARG A 94 -2.52 7.76 18.68
N ALA A 95 -2.55 7.05 19.79
CA ALA A 95 -3.50 7.23 20.87
C ALA A 95 -2.75 7.18 22.21
N SER A 96 -3.21 7.93 23.20
CA SER A 96 -2.63 7.91 24.53
C SER A 96 -3.69 8.17 25.61
N PRO A 97 -3.46 7.73 26.86
CA PRO A 97 -4.41 7.98 27.95
C PRO A 97 -4.71 9.47 28.14
N LYS A 98 -3.70 10.32 27.95
CA LYS A 98 -3.81 11.76 28.16
C LYS A 98 -4.60 12.47 27.06
N THR A 99 -4.50 12.00 25.82
CA THR A 99 -4.99 12.73 24.66
C THR A 99 -6.27 12.16 24.10
N THR A 100 -6.48 10.85 24.20
CA THR A 100 -7.60 10.14 23.58
C THR A 100 -8.44 9.35 24.58
N LEU A 101 -8.10 9.38 25.87
CA LEU A 101 -8.77 8.60 26.93
C LEU A 101 -8.80 7.08 26.63
N THR A 102 -7.79 6.60 25.90
CA THR A 102 -7.58 5.19 25.57
C THR A 102 -6.24 4.70 26.11
N GLY A 103 -5.97 3.38 26.05
CA GLY A 103 -4.59 2.90 26.18
C GLY A 103 -3.64 3.55 25.17
N GLY A 104 -2.34 3.45 25.42
CA GLY A 104 -1.31 3.79 24.43
C GLY A 104 -1.50 2.92 23.19
N PHE A 105 -1.64 3.53 22.01
CA PHE A 105 -1.90 2.79 20.78
C PHE A 105 -1.22 3.43 19.57
N PHE A 106 -0.81 2.61 18.62
CA PHE A 106 -0.22 3.04 17.36
C PHE A 106 -0.78 2.23 16.20
N ILE A 107 -1.00 2.88 15.04
CA ILE A 107 -1.47 2.25 13.81
C ILE A 107 -0.70 2.81 12.62
N ALA A 108 -0.22 1.94 11.74
CA ALA A 108 0.31 2.27 10.43
C ALA A 108 -0.38 1.42 9.36
N VAL A 109 -0.87 2.05 8.30
CA VAL A 109 -1.48 1.36 7.16
C VAL A 109 -0.54 1.42 5.97
N LEU A 110 -0.04 0.26 5.56
CA LEU A 110 0.85 0.11 4.42
C LEU A 110 0.06 -0.43 3.24
N GLU A 111 0.21 0.20 2.08
CA GLU A 111 -0.41 -0.22 0.83
C GLU A 111 0.64 -0.47 -0.24
N ARG A 112 0.40 -1.49 -1.06
CA ARG A 112 1.23 -1.76 -2.22
C ARG A 112 1.11 -0.61 -3.21
N VAL A 113 2.24 -0.21 -3.78
CA VAL A 113 2.29 0.76 -4.87
C VAL A 113 1.91 0.04 -6.15
N GLU A 114 0.83 0.47 -6.79
CA GLU A 114 0.51 0.02 -8.13
C GLU A 114 1.53 0.62 -9.09
N VAL A 115 2.21 -0.24 -9.85
CA VAL A 115 3.01 0.23 -10.98
C VAL A 115 2.02 0.58 -12.08
N SER A 116 1.70 1.87 -12.22
CA SER A 116 1.04 2.33 -13.43
C SER A 116 2.00 2.05 -14.59
N SER A 117 1.72 1.02 -15.38
CA SER A 117 2.36 0.81 -16.67
C SER A 117 1.89 1.94 -17.60
N SER A 118 2.51 3.12 -17.47
CA SER A 118 2.40 4.16 -18.47
C SER A 118 3.11 3.64 -19.73
N VAL A 119 2.36 2.93 -20.57
CA VAL A 119 2.72 2.77 -21.98
C VAL A 119 2.56 4.16 -22.59
N SER A 120 3.61 4.96 -22.47
CA SER A 120 3.77 6.19 -23.23
C SER A 120 3.84 5.77 -24.70
N GLN A 121 2.74 5.93 -25.45
CA GLN A 121 2.81 6.05 -26.90
C GLN A 121 3.59 7.32 -27.23
N ALA A 122 4.92 7.20 -27.23
CA ALA A 122 5.81 8.18 -27.82
C ALA A 122 5.95 7.84 -29.30
N GLU A 123 5.39 8.74 -30.12
CA GLU A 123 5.68 9.03 -31.52
C GLU A 123 6.61 8.08 -32.29
N VAL A 124 6.03 7.41 -33.30
CA VAL A 124 6.78 7.01 -34.49
C VAL A 124 6.88 8.25 -35.39
N LEU A 125 8.01 8.94 -35.35
CA LEU A 125 8.41 9.97 -36.30
C LEU A 125 8.96 9.32 -37.58
N ALA A 126 8.23 9.41 -38.69
CA ALA A 126 8.79 9.52 -40.04
C ALA A 126 7.75 10.15 -41.00
N PRO A 127 8.18 10.95 -42.00
CA PRO A 127 7.37 12.03 -42.57
C PRO A 127 6.55 11.59 -43.80
N GLU A 128 5.25 11.90 -43.81
CA GLU A 128 4.42 11.80 -45.02
C GLU A 128 4.45 13.12 -45.80
N LEU A 129 5.17 13.10 -46.92
CA LEU A 129 5.12 14.14 -47.94
C LEU A 129 4.02 13.81 -48.96
N ARG A 130 3.10 14.76 -49.09
CA ARG A 130 2.35 15.19 -50.29
C ARG A 130 1.00 14.52 -50.62
N SER A 131 0.05 15.46 -50.68
CA SER A 131 -1.32 15.42 -51.17
C SER A 131 -1.49 15.14 -52.66
N SER A 132 -2.76 14.87 -53.00
CA SER A 132 -3.43 14.86 -54.32
C SER A 132 -3.48 13.46 -54.95
N SER A 133 -4.60 12.92 -55.46
CA SER A 133 -5.87 13.50 -55.89
C SER A 133 -6.93 12.41 -56.17
N VAL A 134 -8.17 12.63 -55.72
CA VAL A 134 -9.41 12.65 -56.55
C VAL A 134 -9.88 11.35 -57.28
N THR A 135 -10.95 10.75 -56.72
CA THR A 135 -12.23 10.32 -57.35
C THR A 135 -12.55 8.89 -57.82
N LYS A 136 -13.71 8.44 -57.28
CA LYS A 136 -14.92 7.89 -57.92
C LYS A 136 -15.03 6.39 -58.32
N ARG A 137 -15.88 5.74 -57.50
CA ARG A 137 -17.17 5.08 -57.82
C ARG A 137 -17.20 3.66 -58.43
N LYS A 138 -17.95 2.82 -57.69
CA LYS A 138 -19.06 1.91 -58.13
C LYS A 138 -18.57 0.59 -58.78
N LYS A 139 -18.94 -0.59 -58.26
CA LYS A 139 -20.25 -1.21 -58.57
C LYS A 139 -20.53 -2.42 -57.65
N ARG A 140 -21.61 -2.34 -56.87
CA ARG A 140 -22.32 -3.48 -56.26
C ARG A 140 -22.99 -4.32 -57.37
N ARG A 141 -22.88 -5.65 -57.31
CA ARG A 141 -23.91 -6.58 -57.80
C ARG A 141 -24.03 -7.77 -56.84
N ARG A 142 -25.29 -8.04 -56.47
CA ARG A 142 -25.87 -9.19 -55.74
C ARG A 142 -25.74 -10.46 -56.64
N LYS A 143 -26.01 -11.71 -56.28
CA LYS A 143 -26.80 -12.39 -55.21
C LYS A 143 -26.60 -13.91 -55.42
N ALA A 144 -26.76 -14.72 -54.35
CA ALA A 144 -27.36 -16.09 -54.32
C ALA A 144 -26.70 -17.22 -55.14
N ALA A 145 -26.75 -18.52 -54.82
CA ALA A 145 -27.23 -19.33 -53.69
C ALA A 145 -26.76 -20.79 -53.97
N ALA A 146 -27.08 -21.69 -53.03
CA ALA A 146 -27.21 -23.15 -53.16
C ALA A 146 -25.99 -24.04 -52.84
N ALA A 147 -26.11 -24.72 -51.69
CA ALA A 147 -25.58 -26.06 -51.41
C ALA A 147 -26.29 -27.09 -52.34
N PRO A 148 -25.85 -28.37 -52.47
CA PRO A 148 -25.84 -29.33 -51.34
C PRO A 148 -24.76 -30.45 -51.37
N SER A 149 -24.73 -31.18 -50.23
CA SER A 149 -24.62 -32.64 -50.06
C SER A 149 -23.33 -33.46 -50.34
N VAL A 150 -22.84 -34.09 -49.25
CA VAL A 150 -22.63 -35.56 -49.03
C VAL A 150 -21.44 -36.29 -49.68
N LEU A 151 -20.52 -36.76 -48.80
CA LEU A 151 -19.70 -38.01 -48.72
C LEU A 151 -18.82 -38.43 -49.93
N PRO A 152 -17.75 -39.24 -49.75
CA PRO A 152 -17.67 -40.52 -49.02
C PRO A 152 -17.14 -40.44 -47.58
#